data_AF-A0A258SYU4-F1
#
_entry.id   AF-A0A258SYU4-F1
#
_cell.length_a   1.000
_cell.length_b   1.000
_cell.length_c   1.000
_cell.angle_alpha   90.00
_cell.angle_beta   90.00
_cell.angle_gamma   90.00
#
_symmetry.space_group_name_H-M   'P 1'
#
loop_
_entity.id
_entity.type
_entity.pdbx_description
1 polymer ?
#
loop_
_entity_poly.entity_id
_entity_poly.type
_entity_poly.pdbx_seq_one_letter_code
_entity_poly.pdbx_strand_id
1 'polypeptide(L)'
;VRRRGSEEAGAVFVKVATLDGCAALYGPAPQSAFDAETSGARLFAVLVPPGSPDEASEARMVKEMRFDPDLWLLEIEDKAGRAFIEVAPG
;
A
#
# COMPACT_ATOMS: atom_id res chain seq x y z
N VAL A 1 1.58 -0.69 -14.48
CA VAL A 1 2.59 -1.02 -13.44
C VAL A 1 3.60 0.10 -13.39
N ARG A 2 3.69 0.84 -12.28
CA ARG A 2 4.45 2.11 -12.20
C ARG A 2 5.89 1.98 -11.68
N ARG A 3 6.34 0.79 -11.26
CA ARG A 3 7.76 0.44 -10.95
C ARG A 3 7.88 -1.08 -10.82
N ARG A 4 9.01 -1.67 -11.18
CA ARG A 4 9.34 -3.09 -10.98
C ARG A 4 10.63 -3.19 -10.15
N GLY A 5 10.51 -3.56 -8.88
CA GLY A 5 11.62 -3.91 -8.00
C GLY A 5 12.06 -5.38 -8.18
N SER A 6 12.93 -5.88 -7.30
CA SER A 6 13.36 -7.29 -7.27
C SER A 6 12.16 -8.23 -7.05
N GLU A 7 12.16 -9.40 -7.72
CA GLU A 7 11.06 -10.39 -7.70
C GLU A 7 10.84 -11.04 -6.33
N GLU A 8 11.84 -11.04 -5.43
CA GLU A 8 11.77 -11.83 -4.19
C GLU A 8 11.72 -11.04 -2.86
N ALA A 9 11.98 -9.72 -2.81
CA ALA A 9 12.25 -9.07 -1.51
C ALA A 9 11.70 -7.65 -1.28
N GLY A 10 11.09 -6.99 -2.26
CA GLY A 10 10.65 -5.60 -2.10
C GLY A 10 9.40 -5.43 -1.23
N ALA A 11 9.34 -4.35 -0.44
CA ALA A 11 8.11 -3.93 0.22
C ALA A 11 7.03 -3.61 -0.84
N VAL A 12 5.80 -4.09 -0.63
CA VAL A 12 4.68 -3.81 -1.56
C VAL A 12 3.77 -2.76 -0.94
N PHE A 13 3.51 -1.72 -1.71
CA PHE A 13 2.55 -0.67 -1.40
C PHE A 13 1.42 -0.69 -2.42
N VAL A 14 0.21 -0.36 -1.97
CA VAL A 14 -0.99 -0.29 -2.81
C VAL A 14 -1.62 1.08 -2.60
N LYS A 15 -1.75 1.85 -3.68
CA LYS A 15 -2.48 3.11 -3.73
C LYS A 15 -3.83 2.87 -4.41
N VAL A 16 -4.91 3.36 -3.83
CA VAL A 16 -6.26 3.27 -4.42
C VAL A 16 -6.80 4.67 -4.65
N ALA A 17 -6.97 5.08 -5.90
CA ALA A 17 -7.46 6.40 -6.29
C ALA A 17 -8.93 6.35 -6.72
N THR A 18 -9.77 7.23 -6.15
CA THR A 18 -11.24 7.24 -6.35
C THR A 18 -11.73 8.12 -7.51
N LEU A 19 -10.80 8.59 -8.36
CA LEU A 19 -11.05 9.47 -9.53
C LEU A 19 -11.68 10.83 -9.23
N ASP A 20 -11.76 11.20 -7.95
CA ASP A 20 -12.24 12.47 -7.42
C ASP A 20 -11.11 13.31 -6.78
N GLY A 21 -9.85 12.94 -7.07
CA GLY A 21 -8.67 13.56 -6.47
C GLY A 21 -8.34 13.04 -5.06
N CYS A 22 -9.06 12.03 -4.56
CA CYS A 22 -8.74 11.34 -3.33
C CYS A 22 -8.04 10.00 -3.59
N ALA A 23 -7.24 9.56 -2.60
CA ALA A 23 -6.64 8.25 -2.58
C ALA A 23 -6.41 7.72 -1.16
N ALA A 24 -6.32 6.39 -1.05
CA ALA A 24 -5.80 5.67 0.10
C ALA A 24 -4.42 5.10 -0.23
N LEU A 25 -3.57 4.92 0.78
CA LEU A 25 -2.30 4.21 0.65
C LEU A 25 -2.21 3.13 1.71
N TYR A 26 -1.84 1.94 1.26
CA TYR A 26 -1.59 0.76 2.07
C TYR A 26 -0.14 0.32 1.89
N GLY A 27 0.49 -0.17 2.95
CA GLY A 27 1.84 -0.73 2.91
C GLY A 27 1.93 -2.00 3.76
N PRO A 28 3.12 -2.62 3.86
CA PRO A 28 3.27 -3.85 4.64
C PRO A 28 2.81 -3.65 6.09
N ALA A 29 1.99 -4.58 6.59
CA ALA A 29 1.65 -4.60 8.01
C ALA A 29 2.89 -4.89 8.86
N PRO A 30 2.98 -4.35 10.09
CA PRO A 30 4.05 -4.70 11.01
C PRO A 30 4.01 -6.20 11.35
N GLN A 31 5.18 -6.79 11.62
CA GLN A 31 5.29 -8.22 11.92
C GLN A 31 4.44 -8.66 13.11
N SER A 32 4.16 -7.76 14.05
CA SER A 32 3.27 -7.99 15.21
C SER A 32 1.81 -8.23 14.85
N ALA A 33 1.39 -7.91 13.61
CA ALA A 33 0.02 -8.13 13.13
C ALA A 33 -0.19 -9.52 12.50
N PHE A 34 0.86 -10.35 12.43
CA PHE A 34 0.78 -11.70 11.88
C PHE A 34 0.65 -12.72 13.00
N ASP A 35 -0.45 -13.46 13.03
CA ASP A 35 -0.62 -14.63 13.88
C ASP A 35 -0.01 -15.87 13.21
N ALA A 36 0.19 -16.96 13.96
CA ALA A 36 0.79 -18.19 13.47
C ALA A 36 0.05 -18.82 12.26
N GLU A 37 -1.23 -18.52 12.08
CA GLU A 37 -2.06 -18.98 10.96
C GLU A 37 -1.89 -18.15 9.68
N THR A 38 -1.38 -16.92 9.76
CA THR A 38 -1.18 -16.03 8.59
C THR A 38 0.13 -16.31 7.86
N SER A 39 0.77 -17.45 8.15
CA SER A 39 2.09 -17.83 7.62
C SER A 39 2.05 -17.95 6.10
N GLY A 40 2.45 -16.88 5.40
CA GLY A 40 2.57 -16.81 3.94
C GLY A 40 1.68 -15.77 3.25
N ALA A 41 0.65 -15.21 3.90
CA ALA A 41 -0.18 -14.16 3.32
C ALA A 41 0.43 -12.77 3.56
N ARG A 42 0.27 -11.83 2.61
CA ARG A 42 0.69 -10.43 2.78
C ARG A 42 -0.46 -9.64 3.40
N LEU A 43 -0.30 -9.24 4.66
CA LEU A 43 -1.18 -8.28 5.31
C LEU A 43 -0.70 -6.85 5.05
N PHE A 44 -1.66 -5.94 4.91
CA PHE A 44 -1.40 -4.52 4.68
C PHE A 44 -1.92 -3.66 5.82
N ALA A 45 -1.19 -2.61 6.17
CA ALA A 45 -1.63 -1.56 7.08
C ALA A 45 -2.05 -0.31 6.29
N VAL A 46 -3.04 0.42 6.81
CA VAL A 46 -3.44 1.72 6.28
C VAL A 46 -2.37 2.75 6.64
N LEU A 47 -1.74 3.36 5.64
CA LEU A 47 -0.73 4.41 5.81
C LEU A 47 -1.29 5.80 5.56
N VAL A 48 -2.23 5.90 4.62
CA VAL A 48 -3.04 7.09 4.34
C VAL A 48 -4.48 6.61 4.19
N PRO A 49 -5.43 7.12 4.98
CA PRO A 49 -6.80 6.59 4.99
C PRO A 49 -7.57 6.96 3.72
N PRO A 50 -8.58 6.16 3.33
CA PRO A 50 -9.49 6.50 2.24
C PRO A 50 -10.12 7.88 2.38
N GLY A 51 -10.34 8.57 1.26
CA GLY A 51 -10.86 9.93 1.21
C GLY A 51 -9.81 11.02 1.50
N SER A 52 -8.54 10.66 1.69
CA SER A 52 -7.46 11.64 1.78
C SER A 52 -7.12 12.23 0.40
N PRO A 53 -6.63 13.47 0.31
CA PRO A 53 -6.11 14.01 -0.95
C PRO A 53 -5.00 13.13 -1.54
N ASP A 54 -4.99 12.96 -2.86
CA ASP A 54 -4.02 12.13 -3.58
C ASP A 54 -2.57 12.45 -3.21
N GLU A 55 -2.27 13.74 -3.06
CA GLU A 55 -0.95 14.25 -2.68
C GLU A 55 -0.43 13.68 -1.35
N ALA A 56 -1.32 13.34 -0.40
CA ALA A 56 -0.91 12.73 0.86
C ALA A 56 -0.28 11.34 0.64
N SER A 57 -0.84 10.57 -0.29
CA SER A 57 -0.31 9.26 -0.68
C SER A 57 1.03 9.41 -1.42
N GLU A 58 1.13 10.35 -2.36
CA GLU A 58 2.37 10.65 -3.09
C GLU A 58 3.50 11.11 -2.15
N ALA A 59 3.21 12.04 -1.24
CA ALA A 59 4.17 12.54 -0.26
C ALA A 59 4.67 11.44 0.68
N ARG A 60 3.81 10.48 1.04
CA ARG A 60 4.21 9.30 1.80
C ARG A 60 5.12 8.40 0.98
N MET A 61 4.77 8.10 -0.27
CA MET A 61 5.58 7.24 -1.15
C MET A 61 6.96 7.80 -1.44
N VAL A 62 7.12 9.12 -1.56
CA VAL A 62 8.45 9.74 -1.70
C VAL A 62 9.37 9.40 -0.52
N LYS A 63 8.84 9.32 0.70
CA LYS A 63 9.63 8.94 1.89
C LYS A 63 10.01 7.46 1.84
N GLU A 64 9.06 6.59 1.49
CA GLU A 64 9.30 5.15 1.40
C GLU A 64 10.32 4.81 0.31
N MET A 65 10.26 5.44 -0.86
CA MET A 65 11.23 5.22 -1.96
C MET A 65 12.64 5.67 -1.61
N ARG A 66 12.81 6.62 -0.68
CA ARG A 66 14.14 7.02 -0.17
C ARG A 66 14.71 5.98 0.78
N PHE A 67 13.85 5.27 1.49
CA PHE A 67 14.24 4.24 2.44
C PHE A 67 14.49 2.89 1.74
N ASP A 68 13.56 2.48 0.87
CA ASP A 68 13.62 1.26 0.07
C ASP A 68 13.44 1.59 -1.42
N PRO A 69 14.53 1.72 -2.20
CA PRO A 69 14.44 1.95 -3.64
C PRO A 69 13.92 0.73 -4.42
N ASP A 70 13.88 -0.46 -3.83
CA ASP A 70 13.44 -1.70 -4.47
C ASP A 70 11.97 -2.04 -4.19
N LEU A 71 11.25 -1.13 -3.53
CA LEU A 71 9.82 -1.29 -3.28
C LEU A 71 8.99 -1.37 -4.57
N TRP A 72 7.82 -1.96 -4.42
CA TRP A 72 6.79 -2.02 -5.43
C TRP A 72 5.61 -1.13 -5.05
N LEU A 73 5.11 -0.36 -6.01
CA LEU A 73 3.87 0.41 -5.88
C LEU A 73 2.86 -0.04 -6.93
N LEU A 74 1.74 -0.58 -6.47
CA LEU A 74 0.57 -0.89 -7.27
C LEU A 74 -0.44 0.24 -7.13
N GLU A 75 -0.92 0.77 -8.25
CA GLU A 75 -1.94 1.81 -8.28
C GLU A 75 -3.22 1.21 -8.86
N ILE A 76 -4.31 1.35 -8.11
CA ILE A 76 -5.65 0.88 -8.46
C ILE A 76 -6.53 2.12 -8.61
N GLU A 77 -7.09 2.30 -9.80
CA GLU A 77 -8.11 3.31 -10.04
C GLU A 77 -9.49 2.66 -9.91
N ASP A 78 -10.21 2.97 -8.84
CA ASP A 78 -11.53 2.41 -8.56
C ASP A 78 -12.42 3.47 -7.92
N LYS A 79 -13.52 3.83 -8.59
CA LYS A 79 -14.48 4.85 -8.11
C LYS A 79 -15.08 4.53 -6.74
N ALA A 80 -15.13 3.25 -6.35
CA ALA A 80 -15.66 2.82 -5.05
C ALA A 80 -14.57 2.64 -3.98
N GLY A 81 -13.30 2.92 -4.30
CA GLY A 81 -12.19 2.86 -3.35
C GLY A 81 -11.81 1.43 -2.94
N ARG A 82 -12.12 0.42 -3.75
CA ARG A 82 -11.85 -0.98 -3.41
C ARG A 82 -10.36 -1.30 -3.58
N ALA A 83 -9.76 -1.83 -2.50
CA ALA A 83 -8.32 -2.13 -2.47
C ALA A 83 -7.95 -3.55 -2.91
N PHE A 84 -8.89 -4.50 -2.89
CA PHE A 84 -8.68 -5.91 -3.29
C PHE A 84 -7.49 -6.59 -2.58
N ILE A 85 -7.23 -6.20 -1.33
CA ILE A 85 -6.17 -6.74 -0.47
C ILE A 85 -6.71 -7.03 0.93
N GLU A 86 -5.97 -7.84 1.69
CA GLU A 86 -6.24 -8.10 3.10
C GLU A 86 -5.56 -7.03 3.97
N VAL A 87 -6.38 -6.26 4.69
CA VAL A 87 -5.91 -5.23 5.61
C VAL A 87 -5.87 -5.84 7.02
N ALA A 88 -4.74 -5.67 7.70
CA ALA A 88 -4.58 -6.13 9.08
C ALA A 88 -5.64 -5.46 9.99
N PRO A 89 -6.21 -6.18 10.95
CA PRO A 89 -7.05 -5.57 11.97
C PRO A 89 -6.21 -4.54 12.75
N GLY A 90 -6.78 -3.35 12.95
CA GLY A 90 -6.15 -2.23 13.65
C GLY A 90 -6.24 -2.33 15.16
#